data_AF-A0A7H0YHB3-F1
#
_entry.id   AF-A0A7H0YHB3-F1
#
_cell.length_a   1.000
_cell.length_b   1.000
_cell.length_c   1.000
_cell.angle_alpha   90.00
_cell.angle_beta   90.00
_cell.angle_gamma   90.00
#
_symmetry.space_group_name_H-M   'P 1'
#
loop_
_entity.id
_entity.type
_entity.pdbx_description
1 polymer ?
#
loop_
_entity_poly.entity_id
_entity_poly.type
_entity_poly.pdbx_seq_one_letter_code
_entity_poly.pdbx_strand_id
1 'polypeptide(L)'
;MIYPFTEAPKPLDNIKEDWAVKLHQSLEAVSGSFKRLDNEHKEYLQAVFNELHNPLTYRTGIYKVMGYIVDFRLWLSTYWVQTKHSGIIEVKAFNKTMVRTLSSTPSAILKIIQVD
;
A
#
# COMPACT_ATOMS: atom_id res chain seq x y z
N MET A 1 -9.11 5.86 -4.70
CA MET A 1 -10.37 5.68 -5.47
C MET A 1 -10.67 4.18 -5.56
N ILE A 2 -11.94 3.76 -5.47
CA ILE A 2 -12.34 2.35 -5.65
C ILE A 2 -13.17 2.24 -6.92
N TYR A 3 -12.77 1.39 -7.87
CA TYR A 3 -13.44 1.28 -9.16
C TYR A 3 -13.36 -0.14 -9.73
N PRO A 4 -14.36 -0.59 -10.51
CA PRO A 4 -14.32 -1.91 -11.13
C PRO A 4 -13.26 -1.97 -12.24
N PHE A 5 -12.60 -3.11 -12.39
CA PHE A 5 -11.67 -3.38 -13.50
C PHE A 5 -12.11 -4.57 -14.37
N THR A 6 -13.25 -5.17 -14.07
CA THR A 6 -13.87 -6.27 -14.83
C THR A 6 -15.29 -5.87 -15.22
N GLU A 7 -15.83 -6.47 -16.28
CA GLU A 7 -17.17 -6.18 -16.80
C GLU A 7 -18.30 -6.61 -15.85
N ALA A 8 -18.06 -7.64 -15.03
CA ALA A 8 -19.00 -8.14 -14.02
C ALA A 8 -18.31 -8.27 -12.65
N PRO A 9 -18.05 -7.16 -11.93
CA PRO A 9 -17.51 -7.22 -10.58
C PRO A 9 -18.54 -7.85 -9.62
N LYS A 10 -18.10 -8.42 -8.50
CA LYS A 10 -19.03 -8.78 -7.41
C LYS A 10 -19.73 -7.50 -6.89
N PRO A 11 -20.89 -7.57 -6.23
CA PRO A 11 -21.46 -6.40 -5.56
C PRO A 11 -20.45 -5.75 -4.61
N LEU A 12 -20.38 -4.41 -4.60
CA LEU A 12 -19.41 -3.65 -3.78
C LEU A 12 -19.55 -3.98 -2.28
N ASP A 13 -20.76 -4.27 -1.83
CA ASP A 13 -21.04 -4.68 -0.45
C ASP A 13 -20.26 -5.93 -0.04
N ASN A 14 -19.96 -6.83 -0.99
CA ASN A 14 -19.22 -8.06 -0.71
C ASN A 14 -17.73 -7.83 -0.42
N ILE A 15 -17.20 -6.63 -0.70
CA ILE A 15 -15.81 -6.28 -0.42
C ILE A 15 -15.65 -5.22 0.67
N LYS A 16 -16.74 -4.73 1.25
CA LYS A 16 -16.68 -3.70 2.31
C LYS A 16 -15.84 -4.14 3.51
N GLU A 17 -15.83 -5.44 3.80
CA GLU A 17 -15.07 -6.00 4.92
C GLU A 17 -13.58 -6.23 4.60
N ASP A 18 -13.18 -6.10 3.34
CA ASP A 18 -11.79 -6.27 2.92
C ASP A 18 -10.89 -5.17 3.52
N TRP A 19 -9.71 -5.58 3.98
CA TRP A 19 -8.76 -4.68 4.63
C TRP A 19 -8.32 -3.52 3.74
N ALA A 20 -8.21 -3.71 2.42
CA ALA A 20 -7.87 -2.63 1.50
C ALA A 20 -8.99 -1.60 1.39
N VAL A 21 -10.25 -2.04 1.38
CA VAL A 21 -11.42 -1.14 1.33
C VAL A 21 -11.54 -0.35 2.63
N LYS A 22 -11.42 -1.02 3.78
CA LYS A 22 -11.42 -0.36 5.10
C LYS A 22 -10.29 0.66 5.21
N LEU A 23 -9.07 0.28 4.81
CA LEU A 23 -7.93 1.19 4.81
C LEU A 23 -8.14 2.42 3.91
N HIS A 24 -8.67 2.23 2.70
CA HIS A 24 -8.96 3.32 1.77
C HIS A 24 -9.96 4.30 2.39
N GLN A 25 -11.06 3.80 2.96
CA GLN A 25 -12.08 4.63 3.61
C GLN A 25 -11.52 5.40 4.81
N SER A 26 -10.72 4.75 5.65
CA SER A 26 -10.12 5.39 6.82
C SER A 26 -9.08 6.45 6.43
N LEU A 27 -8.35 6.24 5.33
CA LEU A 27 -7.46 7.25 4.76
C LEU A 27 -8.24 8.45 4.22
N GLU A 28 -9.35 8.26 3.51
CA GLU A 28 -10.23 9.37 3.08
C GLU A 28 -10.74 10.16 4.29
N ALA A 29 -11.20 9.48 5.35
CA ALA A 29 -11.73 10.11 6.55
C ALA A 29 -10.71 10.99 7.30
N VAL A 30 -9.42 10.65 7.23
CA VAL A 30 -8.34 11.46 7.83
C VAL A 30 -7.61 12.34 6.81
N SER A 31 -8.22 12.58 5.65
CA SER A 31 -7.68 13.39 4.55
C SER A 31 -6.28 12.93 4.11
N GLY A 32 -6.06 11.63 4.05
CA GLY A 32 -4.81 11.00 3.62
C GLY A 32 -3.70 10.99 4.66
N SER A 33 -3.90 11.59 5.84
CA SER A 33 -2.89 11.62 6.89
C SER A 33 -2.80 10.29 7.62
N PHE A 34 -2.02 9.34 7.09
CA PHE A 34 -1.82 8.01 7.70
C PHE A 34 -1.36 8.07 9.18
N LYS A 35 -0.69 9.15 9.61
CA LYS A 35 -0.29 9.34 11.02
C LYS A 35 -1.49 9.50 11.97
N ARG A 36 -2.65 9.90 11.45
CA ARG A 36 -3.91 10.08 12.19
C ARG A 36 -4.75 8.81 12.23
N LEU A 37 -4.33 7.74 11.54
CA LEU A 37 -4.97 6.43 11.70
C LEU A 37 -4.74 5.92 13.12
N ASP A 38 -5.77 5.31 13.70
CA ASP A 38 -5.65 4.57 14.94
C ASP A 38 -4.80 3.29 14.76
N ASN A 39 -4.62 2.54 15.84
CA ASN A 39 -3.78 1.34 15.81
C ASN A 39 -4.40 0.21 15.00
N GLU A 40 -5.72 0.05 15.02
CA GLU A 40 -6.44 -0.97 14.24
C GLU A 40 -6.23 -0.75 12.75
N HIS A 41 -6.43 0.49 12.27
CA HIS A 41 -6.26 0.82 10.85
C HIS A 41 -4.80 0.79 10.39
N LYS A 42 -3.84 0.90 11.32
CA LYS A 42 -2.42 0.66 11.00
C LYS A 42 -2.10 -0.81 10.76
N GLU A 43 -2.87 -1.75 11.30
CA GLU A 43 -2.71 -3.17 10.97
C GLU A 43 -3.10 -3.43 9.51
N TYR A 44 -4.14 -2.75 9.00
CA TYR A 44 -4.50 -2.82 7.58
C TYR A 44 -3.38 -2.33 6.66
N LEU A 45 -2.60 -1.30 7.06
CA LEU A 45 -1.43 -0.87 6.31
C LEU A 45 -0.43 -2.03 6.13
N GLN A 46 -0.14 -2.76 7.21
CA GLN A 46 0.81 -3.87 7.13
C GLN A 46 0.30 -4.98 6.23
N ALA A 47 -0.99 -5.29 6.29
CA ALA A 47 -1.55 -6.35 5.46
C ALA A 47 -1.63 -6.00 3.97
N VAL A 48 -2.01 -4.76 3.66
CA VAL A 48 -2.20 -4.28 2.28
C VAL A 48 -0.86 -3.98 1.60
N PHE A 49 0.10 -3.42 2.34
CA PHE A 49 1.44 -3.05 1.84
C PHE A 49 2.53 -4.06 2.23
N ASN A 50 2.17 -5.32 2.50
CA ASN A 50 3.14 -6.38 2.74
C ASN A 50 3.82 -6.81 1.44
N GLU A 51 5.15 -6.72 1.36
CA GLU A 51 5.89 -7.09 0.14
C GLU A 51 5.78 -8.58 -0.23
N LEU A 52 5.54 -9.47 0.75
CA LEU A 52 5.42 -10.91 0.52
C LEU A 52 4.04 -11.30 -0.03
N HIS A 53 2.98 -10.72 0.53
CA HIS A 53 1.61 -11.08 0.15
C HIS A 53 1.07 -10.23 -1.00
N ASN A 54 1.51 -8.99 -1.14
CA ASN A 54 0.95 -8.02 -2.08
C ASN A 54 2.04 -7.18 -2.79
N PRO A 55 2.96 -7.81 -3.53
CA PRO A 55 4.07 -7.09 -4.17
C PRO A 55 3.61 -6.04 -5.18
N LEU A 56 2.46 -6.24 -5.83
CA LEU A 56 1.90 -5.27 -6.76
C LEU A 56 1.50 -3.97 -6.04
N THR A 57 0.84 -4.08 -4.89
CA THR A 57 0.41 -2.92 -4.09
C THR A 57 1.61 -2.13 -3.61
N TYR A 58 2.65 -2.83 -3.13
CA TYR A 58 3.89 -2.19 -2.70
C TYR A 58 4.65 -1.49 -3.85
N ARG A 59 4.58 -2.04 -5.07
CA ARG A 59 5.25 -1.45 -6.26
C ARG A 59 4.45 -0.34 -6.93
N THR A 60 3.12 -0.42 -6.91
CA THR A 60 2.26 0.41 -7.77
C THR A 60 1.25 1.26 -6.99
N GLY A 61 1.01 0.95 -5.72
CA GLY A 61 -0.07 1.55 -4.93
C GLY A 61 -1.48 1.03 -5.30
N ILE A 62 -1.57 -0.06 -6.08
CA ILE A 62 -2.83 -0.62 -6.56
C ILE A 62 -3.06 -1.98 -5.91
N TYR A 63 -4.21 -2.14 -5.26
CA TYR A 63 -4.70 -3.41 -4.72
C TYR A 63 -5.90 -3.90 -5.54
N LYS A 64 -5.95 -5.18 -5.88
CA LYS A 64 -7.06 -5.77 -6.66
C LYS A 64 -7.81 -6.79 -5.81
N VAL A 65 -9.13 -6.65 -5.73
CA VAL A 65 -9.99 -7.56 -4.96
C VAL A 65 -11.35 -7.73 -5.61
N MET A 66 -11.72 -8.98 -5.89
CA MET A 66 -13.04 -9.40 -6.39
C MET A 66 -13.63 -8.55 -7.55
N GLY A 67 -12.78 -8.14 -8.50
CA GLY A 67 -13.20 -7.33 -9.66
C GLY A 67 -13.06 -5.81 -9.46
N TYR A 68 -12.56 -5.36 -8.31
CA TYR A 68 -12.30 -3.96 -7.99
C TYR A 68 -10.81 -3.66 -7.85
N ILE A 69 -10.44 -2.44 -8.23
CA ILE A 69 -9.19 -1.80 -7.87
C ILE A 69 -9.46 -0.86 -6.69
N VAL A 70 -8.65 -1.00 -5.64
CA VAL A 70 -8.48 -0.01 -4.58
C VAL A 70 -7.17 0.73 -4.87
N ASP A 71 -7.29 2.00 -5.21
CA ASP A 71 -6.17 2.87 -5.60
C ASP A 71 -5.73 3.76 -4.44
N PHE A 72 -4.52 3.51 -3.95
CA PHE A 72 -3.89 4.24 -2.85
C PHE A 72 -2.89 5.30 -3.32
N ARG A 73 -2.63 5.43 -4.63
CA ARG A 73 -1.54 6.27 -5.16
C ARG A 73 -1.59 7.72 -4.69
N LEU A 74 -2.78 8.25 -4.43
CA LEU A 74 -2.99 9.61 -3.91
C LEU A 74 -2.24 9.89 -2.60
N TRP A 75 -1.98 8.86 -1.78
CA TRP A 75 -1.39 8.99 -0.45
C TRP A 75 0.03 8.44 -0.34
N LEU A 76 0.59 7.98 -1.46
CA LEU A 76 1.90 7.32 -1.48
C LEU A 76 2.90 8.20 -2.19
N SER A 77 4.10 8.27 -1.62
CA SER A 77 5.28 8.79 -2.30
C SER A 77 6.04 7.65 -2.97
N THR A 78 6.82 8.01 -3.99
CA THR A 78 7.73 7.10 -4.66
C THR A 78 9.07 7.09 -3.93
N TYR A 79 9.65 5.92 -3.75
CA TYR A 79 10.97 5.76 -3.17
C TYR A 79 11.85 4.87 -4.03
N TRP A 80 13.10 5.28 -4.22
CA TRP A 80 14.14 4.40 -4.70
C TRP A 80 14.84 3.75 -3.52
N VAL A 81 14.85 2.42 -3.51
CA VAL A 81 15.39 1.60 -2.44
C VAL A 81 16.56 0.81 -2.99
N GLN A 82 17.74 1.12 -2.49
CA GLN A 82 18.94 0.34 -2.80
C GLN A 82 19.07 -0.82 -1.82
N THR A 83 19.09 -2.04 -2.33
CA THR A 83 19.30 -3.25 -1.54
C THR A 83 20.67 -3.88 -1.84
N LYS A 84 21.16 -4.71 -0.91
CA LYS A 84 22.42 -5.45 -1.09
C LYS A 84 22.41 -6.42 -2.29
N HIS A 85 21.23 -6.94 -2.65
CA HIS A 85 21.12 -8.09 -3.56
C HIS A 85 20.41 -7.76 -4.88
N SER A 86 19.58 -6.72 -4.93
CA SER A 86 18.69 -6.46 -6.07
C SER A 86 18.94 -5.11 -6.75
N GLY A 87 20.01 -4.40 -6.37
CA GLY A 87 20.28 -3.07 -6.89
C GLY A 87 19.27 -2.04 -6.38
N ILE A 88 18.87 -1.12 -7.25
CA ILE A 88 17.88 -0.07 -6.93
C ILE A 88 16.51 -0.51 -7.45
N ILE A 89 15.52 -0.53 -6.57
CA ILE A 89 14.12 -0.78 -6.91
C ILE A 89 13.27 0.44 -6.60
N GLU A 90 12.23 0.65 -7.41
CA GLU A 90 11.19 1.64 -7.13
C GLU A 90 10.05 1.02 -6.31
N VAL A 91 9.62 1.73 -5.26
CA VAL A 91 8.52 1.30 -4.37
C VAL A 91 7.60 2.48 -4.05
N LYS A 92 6.35 2.18 -3.67
CA LYS A 92 5.36 3.15 -3.21
C LYS A 92 5.09 2.93 -1.72
N ALA A 93 5.17 4.01 -0.94
CA ALA A 93 4.91 3.94 0.50
C ALA A 93 4.42 5.29 1.06
N PHE A 94 3.79 5.26 2.23
CA PHE A 94 3.36 6.48 2.93
C PHE A 94 4.52 7.29 3.52
N ASN A 95 5.65 6.63 3.81
CA ASN A 95 6.89 7.26 4.27
C ASN A 95 8.07 6.28 4.17
N LYS A 96 9.29 6.83 4.30
CA LYS A 96 10.55 6.07 4.30
C LYS A 96 10.66 5.02 5.42
N THR A 97 10.03 5.23 6.58
CA THR A 97 10.09 4.29 7.71
C THR A 97 9.33 3.02 7.37
N MET A 98 8.14 3.15 6.76
CA MET A 98 7.33 2.00 6.35
C MET A 98 8.01 1.13 5.30
N VAL A 99 8.73 1.73 4.34
CA VAL A 99 9.57 0.98 3.39
C VAL A 99 10.51 0.02 4.11
N ARG A 100 11.11 0.45 5.23
CA ARG A 100 12.02 -0.39 6.02
C ARG A 100 11.27 -1.39 6.90
N THR A 101 10.19 -0.97 7.57
CA THR A 101 9.44 -1.83 8.51
C THR A 101 8.67 -2.95 7.82
N LEU A 102 8.15 -2.70 6.62
CA LEU A 102 7.36 -3.68 5.86
C LEU A 102 8.21 -4.60 4.97
N SER A 103 9.52 -4.36 4.90
CA SER A 103 10.42 -5.27 4.20
C SER A 103 10.69 -6.53 5.02
N SER A 104 10.71 -7.67 4.35
CA SER A 104 11.13 -8.98 4.88
C SER A 104 12.61 -9.03 5.22
N THR A 105 13.43 -8.17 4.62
CA THR A 105 14.87 -8.07 4.91
C THR A 105 15.31 -6.63 5.17
N PRO A 106 14.87 -5.99 6.27
CA PRO A 106 15.20 -4.59 6.57
C PRO A 106 16.69 -4.31 6.65
N SER A 107 17.49 -5.30 7.07
CA SER A 107 18.96 -5.22 7.18
C SER A 107 19.68 -5.26 5.82
N ALA A 108 18.97 -5.62 4.74
CA ALA A 108 19.47 -5.60 3.37
C ALA A 108 19.26 -4.25 2.68
N ILE A 109 18.44 -3.36 3.26
CA ILE A 109 18.20 -2.01 2.73
C ILE A 109 19.35 -1.08 3.11
N LEU A 110 20.13 -0.69 2.10
CA LEU A 110 21.29 0.20 2.24
C LEU A 110 20.87 1.67 2.25
N LYS A 111 19.98 2.07 1.33
CA LYS A 111 19.55 3.45 1.17
C LYS A 111 18.10 3.54 0.71
N ILE A 112 17.39 4.55 1.20
CA ILE A 112 16.03 4.89 0.79
C ILE A 112 16.05 6.37 0.40
N ILE A 113 15.67 6.68 -0.83
CA ILE A 113 15.62 8.03 -1.37
C ILE A 113 14.18 8.29 -1.80
N GLN A 114 13.59 9.38 -1.35
CA GLN A 114 12.29 9.83 -1.85
C GLN A 114 12.48 10.46 -3.22
N VAL A 115 11.63 10.08 -4.16
CA VAL A 115 11.63 10.61 -5.53
C VAL A 115 10.29 11.32 -5.71
N ASP A 116 10.36 12.65 -5.65
CA ASP A 116 9.23 13.55 -5.86
C ASP A 116 9.24 14.05 -7.30
#